data_AF-A0A2H0RFT9-F1
#
_entry.id   AF-A0A2H0RFT9-F1
#
_cell.length_a   1.000
_cell.length_b   1.000
_cell.length_c   1.000
_cell.angle_alpha   90.00
_cell.angle_beta   90.00
_cell.angle_gamma   90.00
#
_symmetry.space_group_name_H-M   'P 1'
#
loop_
_entity.id
_entity.type
_entity.pdbx_description
1 polymer ?
#
loop_
_entity_poly.entity_id
_entity_poly.type
_entity_poly.pdbx_seq_one_letter_code
_entity_poly.pdbx_strand_id
1 'polypeptide(L)'
;MQVMVKEDMAAHKLCAMYERIGKTNRDIFDVHFFLSSDWSVNKKIVEDRTGVSYTEFVKKCIEGLEKLDDSNILSGMGELLTEKQKSWAKAKLKSEALFSLRLALEKEK
;
A
#
# COMPACT_ATOMS: atom_id res chain seq x y z
N MET A 1 15.01 -20.37 11.56
CA MET A 1 14.88 -18.99 11.05
C MET A 1 13.52 -18.48 11.46
N GLN A 2 13.43 -17.40 12.24
CA GLN A 2 12.14 -16.77 12.56
C GLN A 2 11.79 -15.82 11.43
N VAL A 3 10.58 -15.96 10.88
CA VAL A 3 10.04 -15.10 9.82
C VAL A 3 8.76 -14.45 10.32
N MET A 4 8.52 -13.22 9.89
CA MET A 4 7.32 -12.46 10.25
C MET A 4 6.07 -13.10 9.65
N VAL A 5 4.96 -13.07 10.38
CA VAL A 5 3.65 -13.53 9.87
C VAL A 5 3.09 -12.55 8.84
N LYS A 6 2.14 -13.02 8.03
CA LYS A 6 1.63 -12.27 6.86
C LYS A 6 0.99 -10.94 7.26
N GLU A 7 0.26 -10.97 8.37
CA GLU A 7 -0.54 -9.86 8.87
C GLU A 7 0.34 -8.72 9.36
N ASP A 8 1.46 -9.06 10.00
CA ASP A 8 2.47 -8.12 10.46
C ASP A 8 3.24 -7.53 9.28
N MET A 9 3.57 -8.36 8.27
CA MET A 9 4.21 -7.87 7.05
C MET A 9 3.32 -6.84 6.34
N ALA A 10 2.03 -7.14 6.20
CA ALA A 10 1.07 -6.23 5.58
C ALA A 10 0.95 -4.91 6.36
N ALA A 11 0.89 -4.97 7.70
CA ALA A 11 0.86 -3.79 8.56
C ALA A 11 2.09 -2.90 8.38
N HIS A 12 3.30 -3.49 8.46
CA HIS A 12 4.53 -2.73 8.27
C HIS A 12 4.65 -2.12 6.88
N LYS A 13 4.19 -2.81 5.84
CA LYS A 13 4.20 -2.34 4.46
C LYS A 13 3.20 -1.20 4.23
N LEU A 14 2.02 -1.28 4.83
CA LEU A 14 1.04 -0.20 4.79
C LEU A 14 1.58 1.07 5.48
N CYS A 15 2.18 0.93 6.67
CA CYS A 15 2.86 2.04 7.34
C CYS A 15 3.98 2.65 6.49
N ALA A 16 4.83 1.78 5.93
CA ALA A 16 5.97 2.18 5.13
C ALA A 16 5.57 2.93 3.85
N MET A 17 4.48 2.50 3.21
CA MET A 17 3.90 3.23 2.08
C MET A 17 3.58 4.65 2.52
N TYR A 18 2.74 4.84 3.55
CA TYR A 18 2.34 6.17 4.02
C TYR A 18 3.52 7.09 4.34
N GLU A 19 4.52 6.58 5.07
CA GLU A 19 5.73 7.32 5.44
C GLU A 19 6.57 7.78 4.24
N ARG A 20 6.48 7.06 3.11
CA ARG A 20 7.30 7.26 1.91
C ARG A 20 6.49 7.55 0.64
N ILE A 21 5.22 7.93 0.76
CA ILE A 21 4.42 8.39 -0.39
C ILE A 21 5.19 9.51 -1.11
N GLY A 22 5.29 9.41 -2.44
CA GLY A 22 6.04 10.36 -3.27
C GLY A 22 7.55 10.15 -3.32
N LYS A 23 8.10 9.26 -2.48
CA LYS A 23 9.54 8.94 -2.45
C LYS A 23 9.83 7.51 -2.92
N THR A 24 8.95 6.56 -2.62
CA THR A 24 9.19 5.14 -2.90
C THR A 24 7.94 4.46 -3.48
N ASN A 25 7.81 4.47 -4.81
CA ASN A 25 6.61 3.97 -5.49
C ASN A 25 6.44 2.45 -5.40
N ARG A 26 7.51 1.71 -5.14
CA ARG A 26 7.45 0.27 -4.87
C ARG A 26 6.52 -0.08 -3.69
N ASP A 27 6.45 0.77 -2.66
CA ASP A 27 5.61 0.47 -1.50
C ASP A 27 4.11 0.49 -1.88
N ILE A 28 3.72 1.26 -2.90
CA ILE A 28 2.35 1.25 -3.45
C ILE A 28 2.05 -0.09 -4.12
N PHE A 29 3.03 -0.62 -4.86
CA PHE A 29 2.94 -1.96 -5.47
C PHE A 29 2.80 -3.04 -4.39
N ASP A 30 3.65 -3.00 -3.37
CA ASP A 30 3.62 -3.94 -2.26
C ASP A 30 2.25 -3.90 -1.54
N VAL A 31 1.74 -2.71 -1.19
CA VAL A 31 0.43 -2.56 -0.53
C VAL A 31 -0.71 -3.07 -1.41
N HIS A 32 -0.72 -2.72 -2.69
CA HIS A 32 -1.71 -3.26 -3.62
C HIS A 32 -1.64 -4.79 -3.66
N PHE A 33 -0.44 -5.38 -3.76
CA PHE A 33 -0.27 -6.83 -3.79
C PHE A 33 -0.82 -7.51 -2.51
N PHE A 34 -0.48 -6.99 -1.33
CA PHE A 34 -0.95 -7.59 -0.06
C PHE A 34 -2.48 -7.49 0.08
N LEU A 35 -3.06 -6.32 -0.20
CA LEU A 35 -4.49 -6.11 -0.01
C LEU A 35 -5.34 -6.79 -1.10
N SER A 36 -4.88 -6.83 -2.35
CA SER A 36 -5.56 -7.56 -3.44
C SER A 36 -5.51 -9.07 -3.25
N SER A 37 -4.52 -9.58 -2.51
CA SER A 37 -4.40 -10.99 -2.13
C SER A 37 -5.23 -11.37 -0.90
N ASP A 38 -6.08 -10.46 -0.41
CA ASP A 38 -6.93 -10.62 0.78
C ASP A 38 -6.14 -10.93 2.07
N TRP A 39 -4.90 -10.43 2.17
CA TRP A 39 -4.15 -10.58 3.41
C TRP A 39 -4.74 -9.69 4.49
N SER A 40 -4.97 -10.27 5.67
CA SER A 40 -5.37 -9.51 6.84
C SER A 40 -4.25 -8.56 7.25
N VAL A 41 -4.60 -7.41 7.84
CA VAL A 41 -3.62 -6.45 8.36
C VAL A 41 -3.65 -6.51 9.88
N ASN A 42 -2.50 -6.67 10.52
CA ASN A 42 -2.41 -6.54 11.97
C ASN A 42 -2.61 -5.07 12.37
N LYS A 43 -3.84 -4.73 12.75
CA LYS A 43 -4.29 -3.38 13.11
C LYS A 43 -3.50 -2.82 14.29
N LYS A 44 -3.16 -3.67 15.27
CA LYS A 44 -2.43 -3.26 16.47
C LYS A 44 -1.07 -2.66 16.13
N ILE A 45 -0.33 -3.27 15.19
CA ILE A 45 0.97 -2.72 14.75
C ILE A 45 0.80 -1.36 14.09
N VAL A 46 -0.25 -1.17 13.30
CA VAL A 46 -0.53 0.12 12.66
C VAL A 46 -0.82 1.17 13.72
N GLU A 47 -1.69 0.85 14.68
CA GLU A 47 -2.11 1.76 15.74
C GLU A 47 -0.94 2.12 16.67
N ASP A 48 -0.16 1.12 17.11
CA ASP A 48 1.00 1.30 17.98
C ASP A 48 2.09 2.16 17.31
N ARG A 49 2.31 2.01 15.99
CA ARG A 49 3.33 2.78 15.26
C ARG A 49 2.90 4.20 14.91
N THR A 50 1.62 4.39 14.61
CA THR A 50 1.11 5.65 14.02
C THR A 50 0.42 6.54 15.05
N GLY A 51 0.02 5.98 16.20
CA GLY A 51 -0.71 6.69 17.25
C GLY A 51 -2.15 7.03 16.87
N VAL A 52 -2.66 6.52 15.76
CA VAL A 52 -4.04 6.73 15.31
C VAL A 52 -4.73 5.40 15.03
N SER A 53 -6.07 5.39 15.06
CA SER A 53 -6.84 4.18 14.75
C SER A 53 -6.57 3.66 13.34
N TYR A 54 -6.70 2.35 13.14
CA TYR A 54 -6.51 1.74 11.83
C TYR A 54 -7.37 2.38 10.73
N THR A 55 -8.64 2.69 11.02
CA THR A 55 -9.56 3.31 10.06
C THR A 55 -9.15 4.73 9.68
N GLU A 56 -8.68 5.53 10.64
CA GLU A 56 -8.13 6.86 10.38
C GLU A 56 -6.83 6.77 9.57
N PHE A 57 -5.98 5.79 9.88
CA PHE A 57 -4.75 5.57 9.15
C PHE A 57 -4.99 5.21 7.68
N VAL A 58 -5.93 4.30 7.41
CA VAL A 58 -6.31 3.93 6.04
C VAL A 58 -6.85 5.13 5.27
N LYS A 59 -7.66 6.00 5.90
CA LYS A 59 -8.11 7.26 5.28
C LYS A 59 -6.95 8.17 4.91
N LYS A 60 -5.98 8.35 5.81
CA LYS A 60 -4.75 9.12 5.53
C LYS A 60 -3.94 8.52 4.37
N CYS A 61 -3.87 7.19 4.27
CA CYS A 61 -3.24 6.52 3.14
C CYS A 61 -3.94 6.84 1.81
N ILE A 62 -5.27 6.79 1.80
CA ILE A 62 -6.08 7.13 0.61
C ILE A 62 -5.82 8.57 0.19
N GLU A 63 -5.94 9.53 1.12
CA GLU A 63 -5.73 10.96 0.82
C GLU A 63 -4.30 11.25 0.33
N GLY A 64 -3.30 10.61 0.92
CA GLY A 64 -1.90 10.74 0.50
C GLY A 64 -1.69 10.19 -0.91
N LEU A 65 -2.29 9.04 -1.22
CA LEU A 65 -2.16 8.41 -2.53
C LEU A 65 -2.93 9.17 -3.61
N GLU A 66 -4.09 9.76 -3.30
CA GLU A 66 -4.85 10.60 -4.25
C GLU A 66 -4.07 11.83 -4.71
N LYS A 67 -3.29 12.45 -3.81
CA LYS A 67 -2.46 13.62 -4.09
C LYS A 67 -1.17 13.32 -4.86
N LEU A 68 -0.77 12.06 -4.96
CA LEU A 68 0.45 11.65 -5.65
C LEU A 68 0.33 11.86 -7.16
N ASP A 69 1.40 12.31 -7.82
CA ASP A 69 1.48 12.33 -9.28
C ASP A 69 1.97 10.98 -9.83
N ASP A 70 1.33 10.52 -10.90
CA ASP A 70 1.52 9.18 -11.47
C ASP A 70 2.66 9.17 -12.50
N SER A 71 3.14 10.35 -12.91
CA SER A 71 4.16 10.50 -13.96
C SER A 71 5.43 9.68 -13.72
N ASN A 72 5.81 9.50 -12.45
CA ASN A 72 7.03 8.81 -12.03
C ASN A 72 6.77 7.47 -11.34
N ILE A 73 5.59 6.86 -11.50
CA ILE A 73 5.19 5.65 -10.75
C ILE A 73 6.17 4.47 -10.87
N LEU A 74 6.94 4.36 -11.97
CA LEU A 74 7.94 3.30 -12.14
C LEU A 74 9.30 3.58 -11.49
N SER A 75 9.53 4.80 -10.99
CA SER A 75 10.81 5.19 -10.38
C SER A 75 11.17 4.25 -9.23
N GLY A 76 12.38 3.69 -9.29
CA GLY A 76 12.91 2.75 -8.29
C GLY A 76 12.38 1.31 -8.38
N MET A 77 11.52 0.97 -9.35
CA MET A 77 11.07 -0.42 -9.56
C MET A 77 10.98 -0.86 -11.02
N GLY A 78 11.12 0.04 -12.00
CA GLY A 78 10.99 -0.28 -13.42
C GLY A 78 11.87 -1.45 -13.86
N GLU A 79 13.12 -1.52 -13.41
CA GLU A 79 14.06 -2.59 -13.78
C GLU A 79 13.66 -3.98 -13.25
N LEU A 80 12.85 -4.03 -12.19
CA LEU A 80 12.37 -5.27 -11.58
C LEU A 80 11.09 -5.80 -12.23
N LEU A 81 10.44 -5.00 -13.09
CA LEU A 81 9.15 -5.31 -13.70
C LEU A 81 9.33 -5.75 -15.16
N THR A 82 8.56 -6.76 -15.56
CA THR A 82 8.40 -7.10 -16.98
C THR A 82 7.70 -5.97 -17.74
N GLU A 83 7.86 -5.90 -19.06
CA GLU A 83 7.18 -4.87 -19.88
C GLU A 83 5.67 -4.84 -19.66
N LYS A 84 5.03 -6.00 -19.55
CA LYS A 84 3.60 -6.10 -19.24
C LYS A 84 3.26 -5.48 -17.87
N GLN A 85 4.07 -5.75 -16.84
CA GLN A 85 3.87 -5.18 -15.52
C GLN A 85 4.13 -3.67 -15.50
N LYS A 86 5.10 -3.17 -16.26
CA LYS A 86 5.35 -1.72 -16.42
C LYS A 86 4.13 -1.03 -17.04
N SER A 87 3.59 -1.59 -18.12
CA SER A 87 2.38 -1.06 -18.77
C SER A 87 1.18 -1.06 -17.83
N TRP A 88 0.96 -2.16 -17.09
CA TRP A 88 -0.09 -2.23 -16.09
C TRP A 88 0.12 -1.22 -14.95
N ALA A 89 1.33 -1.12 -14.40
CA ALA A 89 1.61 -0.27 -13.26
C ALA A 89 1.40 1.21 -13.58
N LYS A 90 1.80 1.65 -14.78
CA LYS A 90 1.52 2.99 -15.30
C LYS A 90 0.03 3.30 -15.46
N ALA A 91 -0.76 2.31 -15.85
CA ALA A 91 -2.16 2.52 -16.17
C ALA A 91 -3.11 2.31 -14.98
N LYS A 92 -2.74 1.45 -14.02
CA LYS A 92 -3.69 0.87 -13.06
C LYS A 92 -3.21 0.77 -11.61
N LEU A 93 -1.91 0.82 -11.33
CA LEU A 93 -1.42 0.52 -9.98
C LEU A 93 -2.06 1.43 -8.91
N LYS A 94 -2.08 2.74 -9.14
CA LYS A 94 -2.64 3.69 -8.18
C LYS A 94 -4.15 3.50 -8.00
N SER A 95 -4.90 3.37 -9.08
CA SER A 95 -6.36 3.21 -9.02
C SER A 95 -6.75 1.89 -8.36
N GLU A 96 -6.04 0.80 -8.66
CA GLU A 96 -6.26 -0.49 -8.00
C GLU A 96 -5.81 -0.48 -6.53
N ALA A 97 -4.71 0.22 -6.17
CA ALA A 97 -4.30 0.39 -4.78
C ALA A 97 -5.34 1.20 -3.97
N LEU A 98 -5.86 2.29 -4.53
CA LEU A 98 -6.94 3.07 -3.92
C LEU A 98 -8.20 2.24 -3.71
N PHE A 99 -8.56 1.41 -4.71
CA PHE A 99 -9.68 0.49 -4.59
C PHE A 99 -9.48 -0.50 -3.42
N SER A 100 -8.30 -1.12 -3.31
CA SER A 100 -7.99 -2.05 -2.23
C SER A 100 -8.04 -1.38 -0.84
N LEU A 101 -7.56 -0.15 -0.71
CA LEU A 101 -7.62 0.61 0.56
C LEU A 101 -9.07 0.96 0.93
N ARG A 102 -9.89 1.35 -0.04
CA ARG A 102 -11.31 1.65 0.17
C ARG A 102 -12.09 0.40 0.59
N LEU A 103 -11.83 -0.73 -0.06
CA LEU A 103 -12.41 -2.01 0.32
C LEU A 103 -12.00 -2.42 1.74
N ALA A 104 -10.72 -2.22 2.10
CA ALA A 104 -10.25 -2.47 3.45
C ALA A 104 -10.96 -1.60 4.49
N LEU A 105 -11.27 -0.34 4.17
CA LEU A 105 -12.04 0.55 5.04
C LEU A 105 -13.52 0.14 5.15
N GLU A 106 -14.12 -0.36 4.07
CA GLU A 106 -15.52 -0.83 4.08
C GLU A 106 -15.71 -2.09 4.91
N LYS A 107 -14.73 -2.99 4.93
CA LYS A 107 -14.74 -4.20 5.78
C LYS A 107 -14.71 -3.90 7.29
N GLU A 108 -14.43 -2.67 7.68
CA GLU A 108 -14.39 -2.22 9.09
C GLU A 108 -15.73 -1.64 9.58
N LYS A 109 -16.73 -1.52 8.69
CA LYS A 109 -18.10 -1.08 9.04
C LYS A 109 -18.96 -2.26 9.46
#